data_AF-A0A820E3X2-F1
#
_entry.id   AF-A0A820E3X2-F1
#
_cell.length_a   1.000
_cell.length_b   1.000
_cell.length_c   1.000
_cell.angle_alpha   90.00
_cell.angle_beta   90.00
_cell.angle_gamma   90.00
#
_symmetry.space_group_name_H-M   'P 1'
#
loop_
_entity.id
_entity.type
_entity.pdbx_description
1 polymer ?
#
loop_
_entity_poly.entity_id
_entity_poly.type
_entity_poly.pdbx_seq_one_letter_code
_entity_poly.pdbx_strand_id
1 'polypeptide(L)'
;STPRNAKNSQLAEKIFNRIEKYFPQIQDRIVSASILLANVYASTGQMEKSLNIKRKLNEINLKKPSGLSYTEVNNKIYMFRAHDLSHPRSKEISDEIEKISKELISYGHKYDSSCITRPLNENESVESVLCGHSERLAIAWNFVANPNISRIQITKNLRVCGDCHESTKLIALIRQCEIIVRDASRIHYFHKNGKCSCQDYF
;
A
#
# COMPACT_ATOMS: atom_id res chain seq x y z
N SER A 1 19.73 0.13 -1.63
CA SER A 1 18.79 0.53 -0.58
C SER A 1 17.84 1.59 -1.13
N THR A 2 16.54 1.35 -1.14
CA THR A 2 15.55 2.37 -1.52
C THR A 2 15.50 3.48 -0.46
N PRO A 3 15.15 4.73 -0.81
CA PRO A 3 15.18 5.89 0.10
C PRO A 3 14.33 5.76 1.38
N ARG A 4 13.43 4.77 1.46
CA ARG A 4 12.62 4.47 2.66
C ARG A 4 13.42 3.92 3.83
N ASN A 5 14.62 3.38 3.60
CA ASN A 5 15.47 2.80 4.65
C ASN A 5 16.56 3.76 5.17
N ALA A 6 16.45 5.06 4.88
CA ALA A 6 17.32 6.04 5.51
C ALA A 6 16.93 6.18 7.00
N LYS A 7 17.59 5.40 7.87
CA LYS A 7 17.46 5.46 9.34
C LYS A 7 18.04 6.74 9.96
N ASN A 8 18.23 7.80 9.17
CA ASN A 8 18.87 9.04 9.61
C ASN A 8 17.89 10.21 9.52
N SER A 9 17.23 10.49 10.64
CA SER A 9 16.28 11.60 10.73
C SER A 9 16.91 12.97 10.48
N GLN A 10 18.18 13.18 10.85
CA GLN A 10 18.87 14.45 10.59
C GLN A 10 19.08 14.68 9.09
N LEU A 11 19.41 13.63 8.35
CA LEU A 11 19.55 13.72 6.89
C LEU A 11 18.20 13.98 6.23
N ALA A 12 17.15 13.28 6.65
CA ALA A 12 15.79 13.49 6.14
C ALA A 12 15.31 14.93 6.39
N GLU A 13 15.58 15.49 7.56
CA GLU A 13 15.25 16.87 7.92
C GLU A 13 16.03 17.88 7.08
N LYS A 14 17.34 17.67 6.85
CA LYS A 14 18.14 18.49 5.95
C LYS A 14 17.61 18.49 4.51
N ILE A 15 17.19 17.32 4.01
CA ILE A 15 16.62 17.19 2.66
C ILE A 15 15.28 17.93 2.60
N PHE A 16 14.41 17.73 3.60
CA PHE A 16 13.11 18.40 3.68
C PHE A 16 13.26 19.94 3.65
N ASN A 17 14.13 20.49 4.51
CA ASN A 17 14.38 21.93 4.57
C ASN A 17 14.91 22.49 3.24
N ARG A 18 15.70 21.71 2.49
CA ARG A 18 16.14 22.12 1.14
C ARG A 18 14.99 22.12 0.13
N ILE A 19 14.10 21.15 0.19
CA ILE A 19 12.93 21.10 -0.69
C ILE A 19 12.03 22.31 -0.45
N GLU A 20 11.73 22.63 0.82
CA GLU A 20 10.93 23.82 1.16
C GLU A 20 11.62 25.12 0.73
N LYS A 21 12.94 25.24 0.94
CA LYS A 21 13.69 26.45 0.58
C LYS A 21 13.76 26.70 -0.93
N TYR A 22 14.04 25.66 -1.73
CA TYR A 22 14.32 25.83 -3.17
C TYR A 22 13.12 25.55 -4.07
N PHE A 23 12.10 24.85 -3.58
CA PHE A 23 10.89 24.52 -4.35
C PHE A 23 9.59 24.84 -3.59
N PRO A 24 9.44 26.03 -2.98
CA PRO A 24 8.26 26.38 -2.18
C PRO A 24 6.94 26.34 -2.96
N GLN A 25 7.00 26.51 -4.28
CA GLN A 25 5.85 26.54 -5.18
C GLN A 25 5.30 25.14 -5.56
N ILE A 26 6.03 24.06 -5.28
CA ILE A 26 5.61 22.71 -5.68
C ILE A 26 4.90 22.02 -4.52
N GLN A 27 3.65 22.44 -4.29
CA GLN A 27 2.85 22.04 -3.12
C GLN A 27 2.77 20.51 -2.95
N ASP A 28 2.53 19.75 -4.02
CA ASP A 28 2.48 18.27 -3.98
C ASP A 28 3.79 17.62 -3.52
N ARG A 29 4.94 18.20 -3.90
CA ARG A 29 6.25 17.70 -3.48
C ARG A 29 6.53 18.01 -2.01
N ILE A 30 6.11 19.17 -1.53
CA ILE A 30 6.23 19.55 -0.12
C ILE A 30 5.40 18.59 0.73
N VAL A 31 4.14 18.31 0.34
CA VAL A 31 3.28 17.34 1.04
C VAL A 31 3.93 15.95 1.07
N SER A 32 4.41 15.48 -0.07
CA SER A 32 5.08 14.18 -0.16
C SER A 32 6.34 14.12 0.70
N ALA A 33 7.15 15.18 0.71
CA ALA A 33 8.37 15.28 1.51
C ALA A 33 8.06 15.37 3.02
N SER A 34 7.03 16.11 3.43
CA SER A 34 6.56 16.16 4.82
C SER A 34 6.12 14.79 5.30
N ILE A 35 5.36 14.04 4.48
CA ILE A 35 4.92 12.69 4.82
C ILE A 35 6.12 11.74 4.94
N LEU A 36 7.10 11.83 4.02
CA LEU A 36 8.33 11.04 4.11
C LEU A 36 9.11 11.35 5.39
N LEU A 37 9.26 12.63 5.74
CA LEU A 37 9.92 13.05 6.97
C LEU A 37 9.18 12.52 8.22
N ALA A 38 7.85 12.61 8.24
CA ALA A 38 7.04 12.06 9.31
C ALA A 38 7.20 10.54 9.48
N ASN A 39 7.30 9.81 8.36
CA ASN A 39 7.55 8.36 8.39
C ASN A 39 8.95 8.03 8.91
N VAL A 40 9.98 8.79 8.51
CA VAL A 40 11.35 8.62 9.05
C VAL A 40 11.34 8.88 10.56
N TYR A 41 10.68 9.93 11.02
CA TYR A 41 10.52 10.19 12.46
C TYR A 41 9.85 9.04 13.19
N ALA A 42 8.74 8.51 12.67
CA ALA A 42 8.07 7.35 13.26
C ALA A 42 8.99 6.12 13.32
N SER A 43 9.68 5.80 12.21
CA SER A 43 10.60 4.64 12.13
C SER A 43 11.83 4.74 13.04
N THR A 44 12.18 5.95 13.49
CA THR A 44 13.32 6.23 14.38
C THR A 44 12.88 6.53 15.81
N GLY A 45 11.63 6.23 16.17
CA GLY A 45 11.10 6.40 17.54
C GLY A 45 10.73 7.85 17.91
N GLN A 46 10.86 8.82 16.99
CA GLN A 46 10.53 10.22 17.22
C GLN A 46 9.03 10.50 16.95
N MET A 47 8.16 9.84 17.71
CA MET A 47 6.71 9.83 17.48
C MET A 47 6.09 11.23 17.52
N GLU A 48 6.48 12.08 18.49
CA GLU A 48 5.97 13.46 18.59
C GLU A 48 6.26 14.30 17.35
N LYS A 49 7.47 14.21 16.80
CA LYS A 49 7.84 14.93 15.57
C LYS A 49 7.03 14.45 14.37
N SER A 50 6.78 13.14 14.27
CA SER A 50 5.89 12.57 13.25
C SER A 50 4.47 13.14 13.35
N LEU A 51 3.91 13.16 14.57
CA LEU A 51 2.57 13.69 14.83
C LEU A 51 2.49 15.20 14.55
N ASN A 52 3.52 15.97 14.89
CA ASN A 52 3.55 17.41 14.63
C ASN A 52 3.51 17.73 13.12
N ILE A 53 4.29 17.02 12.31
CA ILE A 53 4.26 17.18 10.84
C ILE A 53 2.86 16.84 10.29
N LYS A 54 2.24 15.75 10.76
CA LYS A 54 0.89 15.35 10.35
C LYS A 54 -0.16 16.40 10.74
N ARG A 55 -0.04 17.02 11.92
CA ARG A 55 -0.93 18.09 12.38
C ARG A 55 -0.85 19.30 11.46
N LYS A 56 0.37 19.77 11.16
CA LYS A 56 0.59 20.90 10.23
C LYS A 56 -0.01 20.65 8.86
N LEU A 57 0.16 19.45 8.29
CA LEU A 57 -0.44 19.08 7.00
C LEU A 57 -1.98 19.12 7.04
N ASN A 58 -2.58 18.68 8.16
CA ASN A 58 -4.03 18.75 8.33
C ASN A 58 -4.55 20.20 8.48
N GLU A 59 -3.84 21.06 9.20
CA GLU A 59 -4.20 22.48 9.39
C GLU A 59 -4.28 23.24 8.06
N ILE A 60 -3.40 22.90 7.11
CA ILE A 60 -3.38 23.51 5.76
C ILE A 60 -4.20 22.74 4.73
N ASN A 61 -5.05 21.79 5.16
CA ASN A 61 -5.87 20.91 4.31
C ASN A 61 -5.09 20.14 3.24
N LEU A 62 -3.77 19.99 3.39
CA LEU A 62 -2.94 19.25 2.46
C LEU A 62 -2.86 17.79 2.89
N LYS A 63 -3.81 16.99 2.40
CA LYS A 63 -3.87 15.56 2.67
C LYS A 63 -3.20 14.77 1.55
N LYS A 64 -2.53 13.69 1.92
CA LYS A 64 -2.11 12.68 0.95
C LYS A 64 -3.35 12.17 0.20
N PRO A 65 -3.29 11.96 -1.13
CA PRO A 65 -4.33 11.21 -1.80
C PRO A 65 -4.53 9.86 -1.11
N SER A 66 -5.78 9.48 -0.87
CA SER A 66 -6.10 8.12 -0.41
C SER A 66 -5.57 7.10 -1.42
N GLY A 67 -5.09 5.95 -0.93
CA GLY A 67 -4.73 4.85 -1.81
C GLY A 67 -5.99 4.33 -2.53
N LEU A 68 -5.97 4.41 -3.84
CA LEU A 68 -7.02 3.91 -4.73
C LEU A 68 -6.41 2.85 -5.63
N SER A 69 -7.10 1.72 -5.73
CA SER A 69 -6.77 0.66 -6.70
C SER A 69 -7.94 0.47 -7.65
N TYR A 70 -7.63 0.28 -8.92
CA TYR A 70 -8.58 0.09 -10.01
C TYR A 70 -8.32 -1.26 -10.67
N THR A 71 -9.39 -1.97 -11.02
CA THR A 71 -9.32 -3.20 -11.81
C THR A 71 -10.46 -3.25 -12.80
N GLU A 72 -10.22 -3.88 -13.94
CA GLU A 72 -11.25 -4.15 -14.94
C GLU A 72 -11.71 -5.60 -14.82
N VAL A 73 -13.03 -5.81 -14.72
CA VAL A 73 -13.66 -7.14 -14.68
C VAL A 73 -14.92 -7.08 -15.53
N ASN A 74 -15.06 -7.99 -16.50
CA ASN A 74 -16.23 -8.05 -17.40
C ASN A 74 -16.55 -6.68 -18.05
N ASN A 75 -15.52 -6.01 -18.59
CA ASN A 75 -15.58 -4.69 -19.23
C ASN A 75 -16.13 -3.56 -18.32
N LYS A 76 -16.02 -3.71 -17.01
CA LYS A 76 -16.38 -2.69 -16.01
C LYS A 76 -15.19 -2.37 -15.14
N ILE A 77 -14.96 -1.08 -14.91
CA ILE A 77 -13.92 -0.59 -14.01
C ILE A 77 -14.49 -0.56 -12.59
N TYR A 78 -13.77 -1.19 -11.67
CA TYR A 78 -14.05 -1.16 -10.24
C TYR A 78 -12.94 -0.39 -9.55
N MET A 79 -13.33 0.50 -8.62
CA MET A 79 -12.41 1.27 -7.79
C MET A 79 -12.57 0.84 -6.35
N PHE A 80 -11.45 0.62 -5.66
CA PHE A 80 -11.41 0.29 -4.25
C PHE A 80 -10.57 1.30 -3.49
N ARG A 81 -11.08 1.74 -2.34
CA ARG A 81 -10.32 2.45 -1.30
C ARG A 81 -9.89 1.48 -0.21
N ALA A 82 -8.98 1.91 0.68
CA ALA A 82 -8.68 1.09 1.86
C ALA A 82 -9.93 0.94 2.74
N HIS A 83 -10.22 -0.29 3.17
CA HIS A 83 -11.40 -0.69 3.96
C HIS A 83 -12.74 -0.35 3.28
N ASP A 84 -12.77 -0.36 1.95
CA ASP A 84 -13.97 -0.05 1.18
C ASP A 84 -15.02 -1.17 1.26
N LEU A 85 -16.21 -0.82 1.76
CA LEU A 85 -17.36 -1.71 1.87
C LEU A 85 -18.53 -1.28 0.95
N SER A 86 -18.33 -0.27 0.11
CA SER A 86 -19.37 0.29 -0.75
C SER A 86 -19.76 -0.62 -1.93
N HIS A 87 -18.92 -1.62 -2.22
CA HIS A 87 -19.20 -2.59 -3.27
C HIS A 87 -20.44 -3.45 -2.93
N PRO A 88 -21.39 -3.68 -3.85
CA PRO A 88 -22.60 -4.48 -3.58
C PRO A 88 -22.32 -5.92 -3.11
N ARG A 89 -21.17 -6.47 -3.50
CA ARG A 89 -20.67 -7.80 -3.11
C ARG A 89 -19.55 -7.73 -2.04
N SER A 90 -19.53 -6.69 -1.21
CA SER A 90 -18.47 -6.46 -0.21
C SER A 90 -18.30 -7.61 0.80
N LYS A 91 -19.39 -8.31 1.13
CA LYS A 91 -19.33 -9.53 1.95
C LYS A 91 -18.48 -10.62 1.30
N GLU A 92 -18.76 -10.94 0.03
CA GLU A 92 -18.00 -11.97 -0.69
C GLU A 92 -16.53 -11.60 -0.87
N ILE A 93 -16.24 -10.31 -1.08
CA ILE A 93 -14.87 -9.78 -1.13
C ILE A 93 -14.18 -9.96 0.23
N SER A 94 -14.89 -9.70 1.33
CA SER A 94 -14.35 -9.87 2.68
C SER A 94 -14.06 -11.34 3.00
N ASP A 95 -14.98 -12.24 2.62
CA ASP A 95 -14.80 -13.69 2.77
C ASP A 95 -13.60 -14.19 1.94
N GLU A 96 -13.41 -13.68 0.72
CA GLU A 96 -12.25 -14.05 -0.11
C GLU A 96 -10.93 -13.48 0.44
N ILE A 97 -10.94 -12.29 1.03
CA ILE A 97 -9.77 -11.75 1.75
C ILE A 97 -9.40 -12.65 2.92
N GLU A 98 -10.37 -13.15 3.69
CA GLU A 98 -10.10 -14.05 4.81
C GLU A 98 -9.46 -15.37 4.34
N LYS A 99 -9.96 -15.95 3.23
CA LYS A 99 -9.36 -17.14 2.62
C LYS A 99 -7.92 -16.88 2.16
N ILE A 100 -7.70 -15.78 1.44
CA ILE A 100 -6.36 -15.37 1.00
C ILE A 100 -5.44 -15.17 2.20
N SER A 101 -5.91 -14.53 3.28
CA SER A 101 -5.11 -14.34 4.50
C SER A 101 -4.66 -15.67 5.10
N LYS A 102 -5.59 -16.64 5.24
CA LYS A 102 -5.28 -17.97 5.75
C LYS A 102 -4.26 -18.71 4.88
N GLU A 103 -4.41 -18.63 3.56
CA GLU A 103 -3.45 -19.19 2.60
C GLU A 103 -2.07 -18.55 2.75
N LEU A 104 -2.00 -17.21 2.80
CA LEU A 104 -0.76 -16.47 3.01
C LEU A 104 -0.04 -16.89 4.30
N ILE A 105 -0.76 -16.99 5.41
CA ILE A 105 -0.21 -17.41 6.70
C ILE A 105 0.31 -18.85 6.61
N SER A 106 -0.43 -19.76 5.96
CA SER A 106 0.01 -21.15 5.78
C SER A 106 1.30 -21.30 4.95
N TYR A 107 1.57 -20.33 4.08
CA TYR A 107 2.81 -20.21 3.29
C TYR A 107 3.89 -19.36 3.97
N GLY A 108 3.69 -18.97 5.24
CA GLY A 108 4.68 -18.27 6.06
C GLY A 108 4.72 -16.75 5.87
N HIS A 109 3.69 -16.14 5.27
CA HIS A 109 3.58 -14.67 5.21
C HIS A 109 3.58 -14.08 6.62
N LYS A 110 4.38 -13.04 6.82
CA LYS A 110 4.39 -12.26 8.07
C LYS A 110 3.98 -10.84 7.76
N TYR A 111 2.88 -10.41 8.37
CA TYR A 111 2.36 -9.06 8.24
C TYR A 111 3.37 -8.01 8.74
N ASP A 112 3.73 -7.08 7.86
CA ASP A 112 4.71 -6.04 8.16
C ASP A 112 4.04 -4.79 8.75
N SER A 113 4.06 -4.67 10.07
CA SER A 113 3.48 -3.53 10.79
C SER A 113 4.11 -2.18 10.43
N SER A 114 5.32 -2.16 9.87
CA SER A 114 5.95 -0.91 9.40
C SER A 114 5.23 -0.28 8.20
N CYS A 115 4.38 -1.05 7.52
CA CYS A 115 3.51 -0.56 6.45
C CYS A 115 2.30 0.24 6.97
N ILE A 116 2.07 0.29 8.28
CA ILE A 116 0.96 1.01 8.90
C ILE A 116 1.46 2.38 9.39
N THR A 117 0.91 3.45 8.85
CA THR A 117 1.39 4.82 9.11
C THR A 117 0.76 5.49 10.34
N ARG A 118 -0.11 4.79 11.07
CA ARG A 118 -0.80 5.30 12.26
C ARG A 118 -0.81 4.25 13.37
N PRO A 119 -0.99 4.66 14.63
CA PRO A 119 -1.29 3.73 15.70
C PRO A 119 -2.54 2.90 15.38
N LEU A 120 -2.54 1.64 15.83
CA LEU A 120 -3.71 0.77 15.81
C LEU A 120 -4.67 1.15 16.93
N ASN A 121 -5.96 1.03 16.66
CA ASN A 121 -6.99 1.11 17.69
C ASN A 121 -7.07 -0.22 18.46
N GLU A 122 -7.72 -0.23 19.63
CA GLU A 122 -7.85 -1.42 20.49
C GLU A 122 -8.46 -2.65 19.77
N ASN A 123 -9.34 -2.41 18.79
CA ASN A 123 -10.02 -3.44 18.02
C ASN A 123 -9.31 -3.80 16.70
N GLU A 124 -8.13 -3.24 16.43
CA GLU A 124 -7.39 -3.46 15.18
C GLU A 124 -6.15 -4.33 15.40
N SER A 125 -5.96 -5.31 14.53
CA SER A 125 -4.72 -6.05 14.42
C SER A 125 -3.94 -5.56 13.19
N VAL A 126 -2.63 -5.85 13.15
CA VAL A 126 -1.80 -5.56 11.97
C VAL A 126 -2.40 -6.21 10.73
N GLU A 127 -2.85 -7.46 10.87
CA GLU A 127 -3.53 -8.21 9.81
C GLU A 127 -4.82 -7.51 9.35
N SER A 128 -5.71 -7.14 10.27
CA SER A 128 -7.01 -6.56 9.90
C SER A 128 -6.86 -5.23 9.15
N VAL A 129 -5.84 -4.44 9.49
CA VAL A 129 -5.52 -3.21 8.77
C VAL A 129 -4.94 -3.49 7.39
N LEU A 130 -3.92 -4.35 7.28
CA LEU A 130 -3.23 -4.61 6.01
C LEU A 130 -4.11 -5.37 5.02
N CYS A 131 -4.96 -6.29 5.49
CA CYS A 131 -5.97 -6.99 4.69
C CYS A 131 -6.96 -6.03 4.01
N GLY A 132 -7.22 -4.88 4.61
CA GLY A 132 -8.10 -3.85 4.05
C GLY A 132 -7.44 -2.94 3.02
N HIS A 133 -6.17 -3.13 2.65
CA HIS A 133 -5.55 -2.33 1.60
C HIS A 133 -6.28 -2.45 0.25
N SER A 134 -6.35 -1.34 -0.49
CA SER A 134 -7.07 -1.26 -1.75
C SER A 134 -6.65 -2.31 -2.79
N GLU A 135 -5.36 -2.68 -2.82
CA GLU A 135 -4.84 -3.70 -3.73
C GLU A 135 -5.41 -5.08 -3.39
N ARG A 136 -5.49 -5.41 -2.11
CA ARG A 136 -6.02 -6.70 -1.65
C ARG A 136 -7.51 -6.82 -1.95
N LEU A 137 -8.26 -5.74 -1.78
CA LEU A 137 -9.67 -5.67 -2.18
C LEU A 137 -9.85 -5.88 -3.69
N ALA A 138 -9.02 -5.23 -4.51
CA ALA A 138 -9.06 -5.40 -5.96
C ALA A 138 -8.69 -6.82 -6.41
N ILE A 139 -7.67 -7.43 -5.80
CA ILE A 139 -7.29 -8.84 -6.08
C ILE A 139 -8.42 -9.79 -5.68
N ALA A 140 -8.97 -9.64 -4.47
CA ALA A 140 -10.06 -10.47 -3.97
C ALA A 140 -11.29 -10.37 -4.86
N TRP A 141 -11.66 -9.15 -5.32
CA TRP A 141 -12.76 -8.97 -6.26
C TRP A 141 -12.57 -9.74 -7.56
N ASN A 142 -11.36 -9.77 -8.12
CA ASN A 142 -11.09 -10.54 -9.33
C ASN A 142 -11.36 -12.04 -9.14
N PHE A 143 -10.95 -12.61 -8.00
CA PHE A 143 -11.23 -14.02 -7.69
C PHE A 143 -12.72 -14.28 -7.41
N VAL A 144 -13.40 -13.36 -6.72
CA VAL A 144 -14.86 -13.44 -6.49
C VAL A 144 -15.64 -13.40 -7.80
N ALA A 145 -15.20 -12.58 -8.77
CA ALA A 145 -15.83 -12.49 -10.07
C ALA A 145 -15.48 -13.65 -11.00
N ASN A 146 -14.25 -14.17 -10.90
CA ASN A 146 -13.78 -15.33 -11.65
C ASN A 146 -12.76 -16.14 -10.83
N PRO A 147 -13.18 -17.24 -10.18
CA PRO A 147 -12.30 -18.06 -9.36
C PRO A 147 -11.11 -18.69 -10.11
N ASN A 148 -11.25 -18.88 -11.44
CA ASN A 148 -10.24 -19.50 -12.30
C ASN A 148 -9.47 -18.47 -13.13
N ILE A 149 -9.48 -17.20 -12.74
CA ILE A 149 -8.78 -16.14 -13.47
C ILE A 149 -7.28 -16.44 -13.57
N SER A 150 -6.76 -16.40 -14.80
CA SER A 150 -5.35 -16.70 -15.07
C SER A 150 -4.43 -15.48 -14.97
N ARG A 151 -5.00 -14.27 -15.10
CA ARG A 151 -4.28 -13.01 -15.04
C ARG A 151 -5.16 -11.87 -14.47
N ILE A 152 -4.61 -11.11 -13.53
CA ILE A 152 -5.23 -9.93 -12.90
C ILE A 152 -4.44 -8.68 -13.28
N GLN A 153 -5.13 -7.56 -13.56
CA GLN A 153 -4.52 -6.27 -13.82
C GLN A 153 -5.06 -5.21 -12.87
N ILE A 154 -4.17 -4.53 -12.14
CA ILE A 154 -4.51 -3.50 -11.17
C ILE A 154 -3.71 -2.24 -11.45
N THR A 155 -4.36 -1.08 -11.36
CA THR A 155 -3.68 0.22 -11.34
C THR A 155 -3.86 0.87 -9.97
N LYS A 156 -2.78 1.35 -9.37
CA LYS A 156 -2.77 2.04 -8.08
C LYS A 156 -2.20 3.46 -8.22
N ASN A 157 -2.88 4.44 -7.63
CA ASN A 157 -2.44 5.84 -7.66
C ASN A 157 -1.24 6.16 -6.75
N LEU A 158 -0.93 5.28 -5.80
CA LEU A 158 0.23 5.36 -4.91
C LEU A 158 1.17 4.19 -5.16
N ARG A 159 2.44 4.35 -4.80
CA ARG A 159 3.40 3.24 -4.74
C ARG A 159 2.88 2.12 -3.84
N VAL A 160 3.05 0.87 -4.27
CA VAL A 160 2.64 -0.30 -3.48
C VAL A 160 3.41 -0.34 -2.14
N CYS A 161 2.77 -0.80 -1.07
CA CYS A 161 3.46 -0.95 0.22
C CYS A 161 4.25 -2.26 0.27
N GLY A 162 5.19 -2.36 1.23
CA GLY A 162 6.04 -3.55 1.43
C GLY A 162 5.21 -4.83 1.56
N ASP A 163 4.29 -4.83 2.53
CA ASP A 163 3.40 -5.97 2.78
C ASP A 163 2.56 -6.36 1.56
N CYS A 164 1.94 -5.41 0.86
CA CYS A 164 1.11 -5.72 -0.32
C CYS A 164 1.93 -6.31 -1.47
N HIS A 165 3.19 -5.90 -1.63
CA HIS A 165 4.06 -6.51 -2.63
C HIS A 165 4.39 -7.96 -2.29
N GLU A 166 4.79 -8.23 -1.04
CA GLU A 166 5.10 -9.58 -0.57
C GLU A 166 3.87 -10.49 -0.63
N SER A 167 2.71 -9.99 -0.18
CA SER A 167 1.47 -10.75 -0.25
C SER A 167 1.08 -11.04 -1.70
N THR A 168 1.25 -10.08 -2.62
CA THR A 168 0.91 -10.29 -4.03
C THR A 168 1.81 -11.32 -4.70
N LYS A 169 3.12 -11.36 -4.36
CA LYS A 169 4.02 -12.44 -4.80
C LYS A 169 3.50 -13.81 -4.38
N LEU A 170 3.12 -13.96 -3.11
CA LEU A 170 2.60 -15.22 -2.59
C LEU A 170 1.23 -15.58 -3.18
N ILE A 171 0.32 -14.62 -3.37
CA ILE A 171 -0.97 -14.88 -4.02
C ILE A 171 -0.76 -15.41 -5.43
N ALA A 172 0.13 -14.79 -6.22
CA ALA A 172 0.45 -15.24 -7.58
C ALA A 172 0.97 -16.69 -7.60
N LEU A 173 1.79 -17.07 -6.61
CA LEU A 173 2.29 -18.43 -6.41
C LEU A 173 1.18 -19.41 -6.00
N ILE A 174 0.42 -19.09 -4.95
CA ILE A 174 -0.58 -19.99 -4.37
C ILE A 174 -1.73 -20.25 -5.34
N ARG A 175 -2.24 -19.18 -5.96
CA ARG A 175 -3.40 -19.24 -6.86
C ARG A 175 -3.00 -19.49 -8.32
N GLN A 176 -1.72 -19.69 -8.61
CA GLN A 176 -1.21 -19.96 -9.96
C GLN A 176 -1.75 -18.96 -11.01
N CYS A 177 -1.76 -17.68 -10.65
CA CYS A 177 -2.31 -16.57 -11.42
C CYS A 177 -1.25 -15.48 -11.59
N GLU A 178 -1.16 -14.89 -12.77
CA GLU A 178 -0.26 -13.75 -13.00
C GLU A 178 -0.93 -12.46 -12.53
N ILE A 179 -0.23 -11.62 -11.77
CA ILE A 179 -0.79 -10.35 -11.31
C ILE A 179 0.10 -9.23 -11.83
N ILE A 180 -0.50 -8.25 -12.51
CA ILE A 180 0.18 -7.08 -13.01
C ILE A 180 -0.33 -5.87 -12.23
N VAL A 181 0.56 -5.16 -11.55
CA VAL A 181 0.21 -3.96 -10.79
C VAL A 181 0.99 -2.78 -11.32
N ARG A 182 0.31 -1.82 -11.94
CA ARG A 182 0.87 -0.50 -12.24
C ARG A 182 0.67 0.39 -11.03
N ASP A 183 1.74 0.75 -10.34
CA ASP A 183 1.68 1.72 -9.25
C ASP A 183 2.20 3.10 -9.68
N ALA A 184 2.31 4.04 -8.73
CA ALA A 184 2.80 5.39 -9.02
C ALA A 184 4.29 5.47 -9.45
N SER A 185 5.05 4.39 -9.26
CA SER A 185 6.50 4.34 -9.50
C SER A 185 6.86 3.49 -10.72
N ARG A 186 6.18 2.36 -10.93
CA ARG A 186 6.50 1.38 -11.98
C ARG A 186 5.36 0.39 -12.22
N ILE A 187 5.62 -0.55 -13.13
CA ILE A 187 4.79 -1.74 -13.33
C ILE A 187 5.50 -2.92 -12.67
N HIS A 188 4.78 -3.63 -11.81
CA HIS A 188 5.18 -4.87 -11.17
C HIS A 188 4.51 -6.04 -11.90
N TYR A 189 5.29 -7.03 -12.31
CA TYR A 189 4.78 -8.28 -12.84
C TYR A 189 5.06 -9.39 -11.84
N PHE A 190 4.00 -9.87 -11.18
CA PHE A 190 4.05 -10.96 -10.22
C PHE A 190 3.81 -12.27 -10.96
N HIS A 191 4.88 -13.06 -11.08
CA HIS A 191 4.89 -14.34 -11.76
C HIS A 191 4.35 -15.45 -10.86
N LYS A 192 3.83 -16.52 -11.47
CA LYS A 192 3.29 -17.72 -10.79
C LYS A 192 4.32 -18.51 -9.96
N ASN A 193 5.60 -18.15 -10.05
CA ASN A 193 6.68 -18.72 -9.23
C ASN A 193 7.01 -17.87 -7.99
N GLY A 194 6.15 -16.90 -7.64
CA GLY A 194 6.30 -16.06 -6.47
C GLY A 194 7.35 -14.95 -6.61
N LYS A 195 7.79 -14.63 -7.82
CA LYS A 195 8.76 -13.55 -8.09
C LYS A 195 8.09 -12.34 -8.70
N CYS A 196 8.63 -11.15 -8.41
CA CYS A 196 8.24 -9.91 -9.06
C CYS A 196 9.33 -9.45 -10.03
N SER A 197 8.94 -8.90 -11.19
CA SER A 197 9.86 -8.32 -12.17
C SER A 197 10.72 -7.17 -11.62
N CYS A 198 10.31 -6.53 -10.52
CA CYS A 198 11.08 -5.47 -9.89
C CYS A 198 12.28 -5.97 -9.07
N GLN A 199 12.43 -7.29 -8.86
CA GLN A 199 13.50 -7.91 -8.06
C GLN A 199 13.61 -7.31 -6.65
N ASP A 200 12.47 -6.99 -6.05
CA ASP A 200 12.36 -6.32 -4.74
C ASP A 200 12.93 -4.90 -4.70
N TYR A 201 13.15 -4.29 -5.87
CA TYR A 201 13.59 -2.90 -6.06
C TYR A 201 12.45 -1.92 -6.40
N PHE A 202 11.20 -2.11 -6.00
CA PHE A 202 10.64 -1.10 -5.09
C PHE A 202 9.55 -0.10 -5.45
#